data_AF-A0A2G6LG32-F1
#
_entry.id   AF-A0A2G6LG32-F1
#
_cell.length_a   1.000
_cell.length_b   1.000
_cell.length_c   1.000
_cell.angle_alpha   90.00
_cell.angle_beta   90.00
_cell.angle_gamma   90.00
#
_symmetry.space_group_name_H-M   'P 1'
#
loop_
_entity.id
_entity.type
_entity.pdbx_description
1 polymer ?
#
loop_
_entity_poly.entity_id
_entity_poly.type
_entity_poly.pdbx_seq_one_letter_code
_entity_poly.pdbx_strand_id
1 'polypeptide(L)'
;MMFLLVHLLISLRGLRRIKWSQDLILTIFLISKTMSKIRIVCPSCFPNQDWSKLEVLGSMLWLWHYDDMRQDATLPKIMGFLMPPIKLGQFIAFYEADKPIGYISWANFNSTVEDLYIQSHFNLLDDNQYWNCGDRTWIIDYFAPFGHQKKILNLAKRLFPRAVVRSFAHKETQYKEKNVNLYRGVDVTRDEMNNWNKKHPLTT
;
A
#
# COMPACT_ATOMS: atom_id res chain seq x y z
N MET A 1 -3.20 28.08 6.82
CA MET A 1 -2.67 28.58 8.12
C MET A 1 -1.15 28.38 8.28
N MET A 2 -0.55 27.30 7.74
CA MET A 2 0.90 27.04 7.84
C MET A 2 1.79 27.90 6.91
N PHE A 3 1.28 28.30 5.73
CA PHE A 3 2.00 29.20 4.81
C PHE A 3 2.13 30.65 5.32
N LEU A 4 1.17 31.10 6.14
CA LEU A 4 1.21 32.42 6.79
C LEU A 4 2.33 32.50 7.84
N LEU A 5 2.63 31.39 8.53
CA LEU A 5 3.72 31.31 9.51
C LEU A 5 5.10 31.38 8.85
N VAL A 6 5.29 30.74 7.70
CA VAL A 6 6.56 30.78 6.95
C VAL A 6 6.80 32.18 6.36
N HIS A 7 5.77 32.85 5.86
CA HIS A 7 5.91 34.24 5.40
C HIS A 7 6.17 35.24 6.53
N LEU A 8 5.55 35.06 7.70
CA LEU A 8 5.86 35.86 8.89
C LEU A 8 7.33 35.68 9.33
N LEU A 9 7.85 34.44 9.26
CA LEU A 9 9.23 34.10 9.60
C LEU A 9 10.26 34.67 8.61
N ILE A 10 9.91 34.79 7.33
CA ILE A 10 10.78 35.43 6.32
C ILE A 10 10.74 36.96 6.46
N SER A 11 9.58 37.55 6.78
CA SER A 11 9.44 38.99 7.06
C SER A 11 10.25 39.43 8.29
N LEU A 12 10.44 38.54 9.28
CA LEU A 12 11.22 38.81 10.48
C LEU A 12 12.75 38.69 10.27
N ARG A 13 13.24 38.20 9.11
CA ARG A 13 14.67 38.13 8.79
C ARG A 13 15.32 39.51 8.55
N GLY A 14 14.53 40.59 8.46
CA GLY A 14 15.03 41.97 8.50
C GLY A 14 15.50 42.42 9.88
N LEU A 15 15.10 41.73 10.96
CA LEU A 15 15.52 42.02 12.32
C LEU A 15 16.75 41.17 12.67
N ARG A 16 17.94 41.69 12.35
CA ARG A 16 19.23 41.12 12.73
C ARG A 16 19.43 41.17 14.25
N ARG A 17 18.79 40.27 15.02
CA ARG A 17 19.17 39.82 16.39
C ARG A 17 18.01 39.02 17.01
N ILE A 18 17.78 37.80 16.54
CA ILE A 18 17.04 36.82 17.35
C ILE A 18 17.89 35.55 17.38
N LYS A 19 18.56 35.33 18.52
CA LYS A 19 19.24 34.07 18.83
C LYS A 19 18.17 33.14 19.37
N TRP A 20 17.69 32.23 18.52
CA TRP A 20 16.74 31.20 18.92
C TRP A 20 17.43 30.23 19.87
N SER A 21 16.81 29.90 21.00
CA SER A 21 17.37 28.92 21.94
C SER A 21 17.41 27.53 21.28
N GLN A 22 18.40 26.72 21.67
CA GLN A 22 18.51 25.33 21.21
C GLN A 22 17.21 24.56 21.53
N ASP A 23 16.57 24.86 22.66
CA ASP A 23 15.28 24.28 23.05
C ASP A 23 14.14 24.66 22.11
N LEU A 24 14.10 25.88 21.58
CA LEU A 24 13.06 26.27 20.62
C LEU A 24 13.24 25.58 19.26
N ILE A 25 14.50 25.43 18.82
CA ILE A 25 14.83 24.68 17.59
C ILE A 25 14.53 23.20 17.76
N LEU A 26 14.91 22.62 18.90
CA LEU A 26 14.58 21.24 19.27
C LEU A 26 13.08 21.05 19.41
N THR A 27 12.33 22.00 19.97
CA THR A 27 10.87 21.90 20.11
C THR A 27 10.18 21.99 18.75
N ILE A 28 10.60 22.87 17.84
CA ILE A 28 10.06 22.92 16.46
C ILE A 28 10.41 21.65 15.68
N PHE A 29 11.65 21.15 15.82
CA PHE A 29 12.08 19.89 15.21
C PHE A 29 11.31 18.70 15.79
N LEU A 30 11.13 18.65 17.11
CA LEU A 30 10.35 17.64 17.81
C LEU A 30 8.89 17.74 17.44
N ILE A 31 8.27 18.92 17.36
CA ILE A 31 6.89 19.10 16.87
C ILE A 31 6.76 18.67 15.40
N SER A 32 7.77 18.91 14.55
CA SER A 32 7.79 18.37 13.18
C SER A 32 7.94 16.85 13.13
N LYS A 33 8.62 16.26 14.12
CA LYS A 33 8.86 14.81 14.28
C LYS A 33 7.72 14.12 15.04
N THR A 34 6.93 14.88 15.80
CA THR A 34 5.76 14.44 16.55
C THR A 34 4.57 14.47 15.60
N MET A 35 4.35 13.31 14.97
CA MET A 35 3.16 12.94 14.20
C MET A 35 3.01 13.61 12.82
N SER A 36 3.86 13.22 11.88
CA SER A 36 3.41 13.16 10.48
C SER A 36 2.19 12.21 10.40
N LYS A 37 0.99 12.80 10.35
CA LYS A 37 -0.27 12.05 10.21
C LYS A 37 -0.23 11.31 8.88
N ILE A 38 -0.38 9.99 8.91
CA ILE A 38 -0.57 9.22 7.68
C ILE A 38 -1.99 9.45 7.18
N ARG A 39 -2.11 9.96 5.95
CA ARG A 39 -3.36 9.96 5.20
C ARG A 39 -3.46 8.62 4.48
N ILE A 40 -4.61 7.97 4.62
CA ILE A 40 -4.91 6.68 3.99
C ILE A 40 -6.02 6.92 2.98
N VAL A 41 -5.86 6.41 1.77
CA VAL A 41 -6.92 6.28 0.78
C VAL A 41 -7.19 4.79 0.62
N CYS A 42 -8.36 4.34 1.06
CA CYS A 42 -8.83 2.95 0.92
C CYS A 42 -10.33 2.99 0.61
N PRO A 43 -10.74 2.99 -0.67
CA PRO A 43 -12.16 3.12 -1.03
C PRO A 43 -13.04 2.01 -0.45
N SER A 44 -12.53 0.78 -0.34
CA SER A 44 -13.27 -0.33 0.29
C SER A 44 -13.43 -0.19 1.81
N CYS A 45 -12.46 0.45 2.49
CA CYS A 45 -12.52 0.70 3.93
C CYS A 45 -13.36 1.94 4.27
N PHE A 46 -13.33 2.95 3.38
CA PHE A 46 -13.95 4.26 3.58
C PHE A 46 -14.76 4.66 2.32
N PRO A 47 -15.95 4.06 2.10
CA PRO A 47 -16.71 4.28 0.86
C PRO A 47 -17.15 5.73 0.60
N ASN A 48 -17.29 6.53 1.66
CA ASN A 48 -17.69 7.93 1.60
C ASN A 48 -16.50 8.90 1.61
N GLN A 49 -15.26 8.40 1.55
CA GLN A 49 -14.07 9.24 1.46
C GLN A 49 -13.96 9.78 0.03
N ASP A 50 -13.84 11.10 -0.12
CA ASP A 50 -13.47 11.69 -1.41
C ASP A 50 -12.01 11.37 -1.74
N TRP A 51 -11.75 10.92 -2.96
CA TRP A 51 -10.40 10.68 -3.46
C TRP A 51 -10.33 10.89 -4.97
N SER A 52 -9.17 11.32 -5.45
CA SER A 52 -8.91 11.51 -6.87
C SER A 52 -8.23 10.28 -7.46
N LYS A 53 -8.87 9.68 -8.47
CA LYS A 53 -8.28 8.59 -9.26
C LYS A 53 -6.95 8.98 -9.90
N LEU A 54 -6.87 10.22 -10.39
CA LEU A 54 -5.66 10.75 -11.02
C LEU A 54 -4.54 10.97 -10.00
N GLU A 55 -4.87 11.46 -8.80
CA GLU A 55 -3.91 11.63 -7.71
C GLU A 55 -3.30 10.29 -7.31
N VAL A 56 -4.14 9.27 -7.08
CA VAL A 56 -3.67 7.93 -6.74
C VAL A 56 -2.80 7.37 -7.86
N LEU A 57 -3.28 7.39 -9.11
CA LEU A 57 -2.54 6.86 -10.25
C LEU A 57 -1.16 7.52 -10.40
N GLY A 58 -1.10 8.86 -10.39
CA GLY A 58 0.16 9.60 -10.51
C GLY A 58 1.10 9.31 -9.34
N SER A 59 0.56 9.22 -8.13
CA SER A 59 1.33 8.87 -6.92
C SER A 59 1.90 7.46 -6.99
N MET A 60 1.14 6.50 -7.52
CA MET A 60 1.58 5.11 -7.64
C MET A 60 2.61 4.93 -8.75
N LEU A 61 2.44 5.61 -9.88
CA LEU A 61 3.45 5.67 -10.95
C LEU A 61 4.77 6.25 -10.41
N TRP A 62 4.69 7.30 -9.60
CA TRP A 62 5.87 7.88 -8.96
C TRP A 62 6.51 6.92 -7.96
N LEU A 63 5.74 6.22 -7.12
CA LEU A 63 6.27 5.19 -6.22
C LEU A 63 6.91 4.02 -6.97
N TRP A 64 6.33 3.61 -8.09
CA TRP A 64 6.83 2.50 -8.91
C TRP A 64 8.25 2.75 -9.42
N HIS A 65 8.57 4.01 -9.73
CA HIS A 65 9.92 4.40 -10.14
C HIS A 65 11.00 4.08 -9.10
N TYR A 66 10.64 4.01 -7.81
CA TYR A 66 11.57 3.68 -6.71
C TYR A 66 11.57 2.19 -6.33
N ASP A 67 10.89 1.34 -7.09
CA ASP A 67 10.95 -0.12 -6.92
C ASP A 67 12.01 -0.70 -7.86
N ASP A 68 13.22 -0.94 -7.32
CA ASP A 68 14.38 -1.44 -8.05
C ASP A 68 14.09 -2.73 -8.85
N MET A 69 13.12 -3.54 -8.42
CA MET A 69 12.76 -4.80 -9.10
C MET A 69 11.86 -4.61 -10.31
N ARG A 70 11.23 -3.45 -10.46
CA ARG A 70 10.14 -3.20 -11.42
C ARG A 70 10.31 -1.91 -12.22
N GLN A 71 11.38 -1.17 -12.00
CA GLN A 71 11.66 0.12 -12.66
C GLN A 71 11.71 0.02 -14.20
N ASP A 72 12.14 -1.12 -14.75
CA ASP A 72 12.26 -1.34 -16.21
C ASP A 72 10.93 -1.73 -16.89
N ALA A 73 9.82 -1.77 -16.15
CA ALA A 73 8.52 -2.09 -16.73
C ALA A 73 8.03 -0.98 -17.68
N THR A 74 7.46 -1.37 -18.82
CA THR A 74 6.84 -0.40 -19.75
C THR A 74 5.60 0.23 -19.14
N LEU A 75 5.27 1.48 -19.54
CA LEU A 75 4.06 2.15 -19.04
C LEU A 75 2.78 1.32 -19.24
N PRO A 76 2.50 0.68 -20.40
CA PRO A 76 1.33 -0.19 -20.54
C PRO A 76 1.28 -1.31 -19.50
N LYS A 77 2.42 -1.93 -19.19
CA LYS A 77 2.52 -2.99 -18.19
C LYS A 77 2.23 -2.46 -16.78
N ILE A 78 2.80 -1.30 -16.43
CA ILE A 78 2.52 -0.65 -15.14
C ILE A 78 1.03 -0.31 -15.02
N MET A 79 0.43 0.22 -16.09
CA MET A 79 -0.99 0.54 -16.14
C MET A 79 -1.88 -0.71 -16.00
N GLY A 80 -1.48 -1.84 -16.58
CA GLY A 80 -2.15 -3.14 -16.41
C GLY A 80 -2.22 -3.57 -14.94
N PHE A 81 -1.16 -3.36 -14.15
CA PHE A 81 -1.16 -3.66 -12.72
C PHE A 81 -1.94 -2.64 -11.88
N LEU A 82 -1.83 -1.34 -12.19
CA LEU A 82 -2.41 -0.29 -11.35
C LEU A 82 -3.90 -0.04 -11.62
N MET A 83 -4.34 -0.11 -12.88
CA MET A 83 -5.68 0.33 -13.24
C MET A 83 -6.81 -0.55 -12.69
N PRO A 84 -6.71 -1.89 -12.74
CA PRO A 84 -7.77 -2.75 -12.23
C PRO A 84 -8.08 -2.55 -10.74
N PRO A 85 -7.12 -2.60 -9.80
CA PRO A 85 -7.40 -2.37 -8.39
C PRO A 85 -7.89 -0.95 -8.12
N ILE A 86 -7.34 0.06 -8.82
CA ILE A 86 -7.80 1.45 -8.69
C ILE A 86 -9.26 1.59 -9.14
N LYS A 87 -9.65 0.97 -10.26
CA LYS A 87 -11.04 1.00 -10.76
C LYS A 87 -12.01 0.32 -9.80
N LEU A 88 -11.58 -0.76 -9.15
CA LEU A 88 -12.40 -1.55 -8.21
C LEU A 88 -12.34 -1.04 -6.76
N GLY A 89 -11.50 -0.05 -6.46
CA GLY A 89 -11.26 0.38 -5.08
C GLY A 89 -10.56 -0.66 -4.21
N GLN A 90 -9.89 -1.64 -4.84
CA GLN A 90 -9.16 -2.73 -4.18
C GLN A 90 -7.69 -2.39 -3.94
N PHE A 91 -7.47 -1.26 -3.28
CA PHE A 91 -6.13 -0.82 -2.90
C PHE A 91 -6.13 -0.01 -1.60
N ILE A 92 -4.94 0.16 -1.03
CA ILE A 92 -4.64 1.12 0.03
C ILE A 92 -3.46 1.97 -0.45
N ALA A 93 -3.63 3.28 -0.50
CA ALA A 93 -2.53 4.22 -0.73
C ALA A 93 -2.23 4.98 0.57
N PHE A 94 -0.96 5.06 0.93
CA PHE A 94 -0.48 5.70 2.16
C PHE A 94 0.32 6.95 1.81
N TYR A 95 -0.01 8.06 2.47
CA TYR A 95 0.67 9.33 2.30
C TYR A 95 1.14 9.88 3.63
N GLU A 96 2.35 10.44 3.66
CA GLU A 96 2.92 11.11 4.82
C GLU A 96 3.39 12.50 4.38
N ALA A 97 2.82 13.55 4.99
CA ALA A 97 3.02 14.93 4.54
C ALA A 97 2.82 15.10 3.02
N ASP A 98 1.71 14.53 2.51
CA ASP A 98 1.28 14.50 1.10
C ASP A 98 2.22 13.80 0.11
N LYS A 99 3.29 13.16 0.59
CA LYS A 99 4.14 12.29 -0.23
C LYS A 99 3.61 10.87 -0.16
N PRO A 100 3.46 10.15 -1.29
CA PRO A 100 3.11 8.75 -1.24
C PRO A 100 4.29 7.97 -0.63
N ILE A 101 4.00 7.13 0.36
CA ILE A 101 4.99 6.35 1.11
C ILE A 101 4.76 4.84 0.99
N GLY A 102 3.62 4.43 0.47
CA GLY A 102 3.37 3.04 0.16
C GLY A 102 2.02 2.76 -0.46
N TYR A 103 1.89 1.54 -0.96
CA TYR A 103 0.71 1.05 -1.65
C TYR A 103 0.55 -0.45 -1.46
N ILE A 104 -0.70 -0.90 -1.36
CA ILE A 104 -1.07 -2.31 -1.31
C ILE A 104 -2.27 -2.49 -2.23
N SER A 105 -2.21 -3.45 -3.16
CA SER A 105 -3.38 -3.89 -3.93
C SER A 105 -3.72 -5.34 -3.59
N TRP A 106 -4.99 -5.70 -3.73
CA TRP A 106 -5.42 -7.09 -3.57
C TRP A 106 -6.46 -7.48 -4.61
N ALA A 107 -6.56 -8.78 -4.85
CA ALA A 107 -7.63 -9.41 -5.62
C ALA A 107 -8.35 -10.45 -4.74
N ASN A 108 -9.65 -10.66 -4.98
CA ASN A 108 -10.42 -11.73 -4.39
C ASN A 108 -10.79 -12.73 -5.49
N PHE A 109 -10.10 -13.86 -5.55
CA PHE A 109 -10.29 -14.86 -6.58
C PHE A 109 -11.34 -15.90 -6.17
N ASN A 110 -11.98 -16.53 -7.16
CA ASN A 110 -12.53 -17.87 -6.99
C ASN A 110 -11.41 -18.91 -7.17
N SER A 111 -11.71 -20.19 -6.95
CA SER A 111 -10.71 -21.26 -7.08
C SER A 111 -10.11 -21.34 -8.49
N THR A 112 -10.91 -21.23 -9.54
CA THR A 112 -10.43 -21.34 -10.92
C THR A 112 -9.43 -20.22 -11.27
N VAL A 113 -9.73 -18.99 -10.89
CA VAL A 113 -8.85 -17.84 -11.15
C VAL A 113 -7.61 -17.89 -10.26
N GLU A 114 -7.74 -18.33 -9.00
CA GLU A 114 -6.59 -18.55 -8.11
C GLU A 114 -5.60 -19.55 -8.73
N ASP A 115 -6.09 -20.66 -9.28
CA ASP A 115 -5.26 -21.68 -9.90
C ASP A 115 -4.49 -21.13 -11.12
N LEU A 116 -5.17 -20.38 -11.99
CA LEU A 116 -4.55 -19.72 -13.13
C LEU A 116 -3.46 -18.73 -12.68
N TYR A 117 -3.74 -17.95 -11.63
CA TYR A 117 -2.79 -17.00 -11.06
C TYR A 117 -1.54 -17.70 -10.48
N ILE A 118 -1.73 -18.81 -9.75
CA ILE A 118 -0.64 -19.64 -9.21
C ILE A 118 0.24 -20.20 -10.33
N GLN A 119 -0.37 -20.65 -11.42
CA GLN A 119 0.33 -21.13 -12.62
C GLN A 119 1.05 -20.02 -13.42
N SER A 120 1.10 -18.79 -12.90
CA SER A 120 1.82 -17.63 -13.48
C SER A 120 1.14 -17.00 -14.70
N HIS A 121 -0.17 -17.17 -14.86
CA HIS A 121 -0.93 -16.46 -15.90
C HIS A 121 -1.20 -15.00 -15.51
N PHE A 122 -0.15 -14.24 -15.16
CA PHE A 122 -0.29 -12.89 -14.61
C PHE A 122 -1.02 -11.90 -15.53
N ASN A 123 -1.03 -12.14 -16.85
CA ASN A 123 -1.79 -11.33 -17.80
C ASN A 123 -3.30 -11.36 -17.54
N LEU A 124 -3.82 -12.35 -16.80
CA LEU A 124 -5.22 -12.34 -16.34
C LEU A 124 -5.52 -11.11 -15.47
N LEU A 125 -4.51 -10.58 -14.78
CA LEU A 125 -4.68 -9.41 -13.93
C LEU A 125 -4.84 -8.11 -14.72
N ASP A 126 -4.65 -8.09 -16.04
CA ASP A 126 -4.94 -6.90 -16.84
C ASP A 126 -6.46 -6.66 -16.99
N ASP A 127 -7.28 -7.69 -16.71
CA ASP A 127 -8.73 -7.65 -16.83
C ASP A 127 -9.41 -7.58 -15.46
N ASN A 128 -10.15 -6.49 -15.24
CA ASN A 128 -10.90 -6.21 -14.02
C ASN A 128 -11.86 -7.34 -13.60
N GLN A 129 -12.39 -8.14 -14.52
CA GLN A 129 -13.39 -9.17 -14.18
C GLN A 129 -12.83 -10.26 -13.26
N TYR A 130 -11.52 -10.49 -13.29
CA TYR A 130 -10.86 -11.51 -12.49
C TYR A 130 -10.47 -11.05 -11.09
N TRP A 131 -10.45 -9.74 -10.82
CA TRP A 131 -9.96 -9.17 -9.55
C TRP A 131 -10.90 -9.34 -8.36
N ASN A 132 -12.21 -9.57 -8.59
CA ASN A 132 -13.21 -9.65 -7.53
C ASN A 132 -14.27 -10.72 -7.82
N CYS A 133 -13.82 -11.93 -8.11
CA CYS A 133 -14.66 -13.02 -8.57
C CYS A 133 -14.89 -14.13 -7.52
N GLY A 134 -14.38 -13.96 -6.29
CA GLY A 134 -14.59 -14.91 -5.20
C GLY A 134 -14.15 -14.38 -3.84
N ASP A 135 -13.77 -15.29 -2.94
CA ASP A 135 -13.46 -15.04 -1.53
C ASP A 135 -12.02 -15.40 -1.13
N ARG A 136 -11.17 -15.74 -2.11
CA ARG A 136 -9.76 -16.06 -1.91
C ARG A 136 -8.91 -14.82 -2.09
N THR A 137 -8.64 -14.08 -1.00
CA THR A 137 -7.90 -12.81 -1.07
C THR A 137 -6.40 -13.01 -1.27
N TRP A 138 -5.83 -12.35 -2.27
CA TRP A 138 -4.40 -12.27 -2.55
C TRP A 138 -3.89 -10.85 -2.57
N ILE A 139 -2.78 -10.58 -1.89
CA ILE A 139 -1.99 -9.37 -2.09
C ILE A 139 -1.27 -9.50 -3.43
N ILE A 140 -1.53 -8.58 -4.34
CA ILE A 140 -0.97 -8.57 -5.70
C ILE A 140 0.30 -7.72 -5.71
N ASP A 141 0.18 -6.47 -5.27
CA ASP A 141 1.30 -5.55 -5.18
C ASP A 141 1.43 -4.94 -3.79
N TYR A 142 2.68 -4.67 -3.44
CA TYR A 142 3.07 -4.05 -2.19
C TYR A 142 4.30 -3.18 -2.46
N PHE A 143 4.20 -1.88 -2.18
CA PHE A 143 5.29 -0.91 -2.34
C PHE A 143 5.49 -0.14 -1.04
N ALA A 144 6.74 -0.01 -0.60
CA ALA A 144 7.14 0.85 0.52
C ALA A 144 8.64 1.18 0.45
N PRO A 145 9.09 1.86 -0.62
CA PRO A 145 10.52 2.00 -0.92
C PRO A 145 11.31 2.83 0.12
N PHE A 146 10.63 3.61 0.96
CA PHE A 146 11.27 4.56 1.88
C PHE A 146 11.37 4.09 3.34
N GLY A 147 11.28 2.79 3.59
CA GLY A 147 11.44 2.23 4.95
C GLY A 147 10.14 2.18 5.78
N HIS A 148 8.99 2.47 5.17
CA HIS A 148 7.68 2.50 5.86
C HIS A 148 7.01 1.13 6.02
N GLN A 149 7.68 0.03 5.65
CA GLN A 149 7.08 -1.30 5.51
C GLN A 149 6.29 -1.73 6.74
N LYS A 150 6.97 -1.73 7.90
CA LYS A 150 6.38 -2.15 9.18
C LYS A 150 5.18 -1.27 9.56
N LYS A 151 5.28 0.04 9.30
CA LYS A 151 4.24 1.03 9.65
C LYS A 151 2.99 0.78 8.81
N ILE A 152 3.11 0.67 7.49
CA ILE A 152 1.95 0.49 6.60
C ILE A 152 1.31 -0.89 6.73
N LEU A 153 2.11 -1.96 6.92
CA LEU A 153 1.58 -3.31 7.14
C LEU A 153 0.79 -3.42 8.45
N ASN A 154 1.26 -2.76 9.52
CA ASN A 154 0.51 -2.69 10.77
C ASN A 154 -0.80 -1.92 10.62
N LEU A 155 -0.83 -0.84 9.82
CA LEU A 155 -2.05 -0.11 9.51
C LEU A 155 -3.01 -0.97 8.68
N ALA A 156 -2.53 -1.64 7.63
CA ALA A 156 -3.33 -2.52 6.78
C ALA A 156 -4.00 -3.65 7.60
N LYS A 157 -3.27 -4.27 8.53
CA LYS A 157 -3.83 -5.29 9.45
C LYS A 157 -4.96 -4.78 10.33
N ARG A 158 -4.98 -3.49 10.67
CA ARG A 158 -6.05 -2.87 11.46
C ARG A 158 -7.23 -2.46 10.60
N LEU A 159 -7.00 -2.10 9.33
CA LEU A 159 -8.06 -1.82 8.36
C LEU A 159 -8.83 -3.08 7.97
N PHE A 160 -8.15 -4.23 7.95
CA PHE A 160 -8.73 -5.53 7.63
C PHE A 160 -8.55 -6.52 8.79
N PRO A 161 -9.16 -6.26 9.97
CA PRO A 161 -8.84 -6.99 11.19
C PRO A 161 -9.27 -8.46 11.14
N ARG A 162 -10.25 -8.81 10.31
CA ARG A 162 -10.76 -10.17 10.13
C ARG A 162 -10.34 -10.86 8.83
N ALA A 163 -9.48 -10.24 8.02
CA ALA A 163 -9.08 -10.83 6.74
C ALA A 163 -8.07 -11.97 6.93
N VAL A 164 -8.15 -12.96 6.05
CA VAL A 164 -7.09 -13.94 5.81
C VAL A 164 -6.67 -13.76 4.36
N VAL A 165 -5.37 -13.54 4.11
CA VAL A 165 -4.87 -13.18 2.78
C VAL A 165 -3.62 -13.96 2.44
N ARG A 166 -3.43 -14.23 1.16
CA ARG A 166 -2.23 -14.86 0.60
C ARG A 166 -1.33 -13.87 -0.10
N SER A 167 -0.04 -14.20 -0.22
CA SER A 167 0.85 -13.56 -1.20
C SER A 167 1.87 -14.58 -1.67
N PHE A 168 2.53 -14.31 -2.80
CA PHE A 168 3.79 -14.98 -3.08
C PHE A 168 4.88 -14.49 -2.12
N ALA A 169 5.76 -15.39 -1.71
CA ALA A 169 7.02 -15.00 -1.08
C ALA A 169 7.84 -14.14 -2.04
N HIS A 170 8.51 -13.13 -1.49
CA HIS A 170 9.36 -12.23 -2.27
C HIS A 170 10.46 -13.06 -2.96
N LYS A 171 10.56 -12.95 -4.29
CA LYS A 171 11.44 -13.76 -5.14
C LYS A 171 12.91 -13.54 -4.77
N GLU A 172 13.52 -14.49 -4.09
CA GLU A 172 14.88 -14.89 -4.44
C GLU A 172 14.77 -16.16 -5.28
N THR A 173 15.18 -16.03 -6.54
CA THR A 173 15.51 -17.10 -7.50
C THR A 173 14.39 -17.75 -8.33
N GLN A 174 14.77 -18.05 -9.57
CA GLN A 174 13.94 -18.40 -10.71
C GLN A 174 13.61 -19.89 -10.81
N TYR A 175 13.52 -20.62 -9.69
CA TYR A 175 13.30 -22.06 -9.75
C TYR A 175 12.30 -22.53 -8.69
N LYS A 176 11.23 -23.17 -9.21
CA LYS A 176 10.49 -24.30 -8.64
C LYS A 176 10.01 -24.12 -7.19
N GLU A 177 8.69 -24.00 -7.06
CA GLU A 177 7.89 -23.84 -5.83
C GLU A 177 7.72 -22.39 -5.38
N LYS A 178 6.66 -21.76 -5.87
CA LYS A 178 6.21 -20.47 -5.34
C LYS A 178 5.72 -20.69 -3.91
N ASN A 179 6.56 -20.36 -2.94
CA ASN A 179 6.14 -20.33 -1.55
C ASN A 179 4.99 -19.31 -1.39
N VAL A 180 3.86 -19.78 -0.86
CA VAL A 180 2.70 -18.95 -0.57
C VAL A 180 2.74 -18.58 0.91
N ASN A 181 2.81 -17.29 1.18
CA ASN A 181 2.67 -16.77 2.52
C ASN A 181 1.18 -16.61 2.85
N LEU A 182 0.81 -16.98 4.08
CA LEU A 182 -0.52 -16.76 4.63
C LEU A 182 -0.44 -15.73 5.75
N TYR A 183 -1.24 -14.67 5.64
CA TYR A 183 -1.34 -13.61 6.63
C TYR A 183 -2.76 -13.53 7.17
N ARG A 184 -2.87 -12.99 8.39
CA ARG A 184 -4.13 -12.79 9.08
C ARG A 184 -4.22 -11.39 9.67
N GLY A 185 -5.45 -10.87 9.73
CA GLY A 185 -5.79 -9.69 10.49
C GLY A 185 -5.68 -9.92 11.99
N VAL A 186 -5.75 -8.83 12.75
CA VAL A 186 -5.52 -8.84 14.21
C VAL A 186 -6.56 -9.65 14.99
N ASP A 187 -7.79 -9.75 14.48
CA ASP A 187 -8.94 -10.40 15.14
C ASP A 187 -9.16 -11.85 14.68
N VAL A 188 -8.28 -12.39 13.84
CA VAL A 188 -8.32 -13.79 13.40
C VAL A 188 -7.32 -14.60 14.22
N THR A 189 -7.79 -15.66 14.87
CA THR A 189 -6.93 -16.62 15.59
C THR A 189 -6.12 -17.48 14.63
N ARG A 190 -5.09 -18.16 15.13
CA ARG A 190 -4.33 -19.12 14.31
C ARG A 190 -5.22 -20.29 13.84
N ASP A 191 -6.14 -20.75 14.68
CA ASP A 191 -7.03 -21.86 14.34
C ASP A 191 -8.06 -21.46 13.28
N GLU A 192 -8.64 -20.25 13.37
CA GLU A 192 -9.50 -19.71 12.31
C GLU A 192 -8.74 -19.61 10.98
N MET A 193 -7.51 -19.08 10.98
CA MET A 193 -6.66 -18.99 9.79
C MET A 193 -6.36 -20.37 9.20
N ASN A 194 -6.01 -21.35 10.04
CA ASN A 194 -5.75 -22.72 9.61
C ASN A 194 -7.01 -23.39 9.04
N ASN A 195 -8.16 -23.19 9.66
CA ASN A 195 -9.45 -23.70 9.18
C ASN A 195 -9.86 -23.04 7.87
N TRP A 196 -9.61 -21.74 7.70
CA TRP A 196 -9.81 -21.06 6.43
C TRP A 196 -8.92 -21.67 5.34
N ASN A 197 -7.64 -21.92 5.63
CA ASN A 197 -6.72 -22.51 4.66
C ASN A 197 -7.14 -23.92 4.23
N LYS A 198 -7.68 -24.73 5.15
CA LYS A 198 -8.24 -26.07 4.85
C LYS A 198 -9.49 -25.99 3.96
N LYS A 199 -10.33 -24.97 4.12
CA LYS A 199 -11.52 -24.74 3.29
C LYS A 199 -11.19 -24.19 1.90
N HIS A 200 -10.03 -23.55 1.75
CA HIS A 200 -9.57 -22.97 0.49
C HIS A 200 -8.26 -23.62 0.04
N PRO A 201 -8.20 -24.95 -0.19
CA PRO A 201 -6.96 -25.59 -0.58
C PRO A 201 -6.45 -25.01 -1.89
N LEU A 202 -5.12 -24.84 -2.00
CA LEU A 202 -4.47 -24.53 -3.27
C LEU A 202 -4.47 -25.78 -4.12
N THR A 203 -4.71 -25.64 -5.43
CA THR A 203 -4.57 -26.76 -6.36
C THR A 203 -3.08 -27.08 -6.53
N THR A 204 -2.73 -28.34 -6.29
CA THR A 204 -1.37 -28.89 -6.42
C THR A 204 -0.93 -29.01 -7.88
#